data_AF-A0A8J7FAA6-F1
#
_entry.id   AF-A0A8J7FAA6-F1
#
_cell.length_a   1.000
_cell.length_b   1.000
_cell.length_c   1.000
_cell.angle_alpha   90.00
_cell.angle_beta   90.00
_cell.angle_gamma   90.00
#
_symmetry.space_group_name_H-M   'P 1'
#
loop_
_entity.id
_entity.type
_entity.pdbx_description
1 polymer ?
#
loop_
_entity_poly.entity_id
_entity_poly.type
_entity_poly.pdbx_seq_one_letter_code
_entity_poly.pdbx_strand_id
1 'polypeptide(L)'
;MATYGISDLLVESDFIWREIAVGDHVMVEADLYDSDGLMLKYGTSYLVLAKLRKEPGSSTLIVESDVTGELVNVHPALICSYENAHIPISYS
;
A
#
# COMPACT_ATOMS: atom_id res chain seq x y z
N MET A 1 14.59 14.87 17.75
CA MET A 1 13.36 14.40 17.07
C MET A 1 13.19 15.29 15.86
N ALA A 2 13.35 14.76 14.65
CA ALA A 2 13.11 15.52 13.43
C ALA A 2 11.60 15.71 13.28
N THR A 3 11.13 16.94 13.24
CA THR A 3 9.77 17.27 12.84
C THR A 3 9.74 17.30 11.33
N TYR A 4 9.37 16.17 10.71
CA TYR A 4 9.12 16.11 9.27
C TYR A 4 7.94 17.02 8.92
N GLY A 5 8.11 17.85 7.91
CA GLY A 5 7.03 18.68 7.40
C GLY A 5 6.00 17.80 6.69
N ILE A 6 4.74 18.24 6.64
CA ILE A 6 3.68 17.58 5.86
C ILE A 6 4.11 17.42 4.38
N SER A 7 4.89 18.38 3.86
CA SER A 7 5.48 18.28 2.52
C SER A 7 6.44 17.10 2.35
N ASP A 8 7.26 16.79 3.35
CA ASP A 8 8.25 15.71 3.26
C ASP A 8 7.53 14.37 3.16
N LEU A 9 6.50 14.16 3.98
CA LEU A 9 5.67 12.94 3.96
C LEU A 9 4.94 12.75 2.63
N LEU A 10 4.46 13.84 2.01
CA LEU A 10 3.80 13.79 0.70
C LEU A 10 4.78 13.40 -0.41
N VAL A 11 6.01 13.93 -0.36
CA VAL A 11 7.06 13.60 -1.33
C VAL A 11 7.51 12.15 -1.17
N GLU A 12 7.74 11.70 0.07
CA GLU A 12 8.12 10.30 0.36
C GLU A 12 7.03 9.33 -0.08
N SER A 13 5.76 9.65 0.22
CA SER A 13 4.61 8.84 -0.22
C SER A 13 4.51 8.76 -1.75
N ASP A 14 4.74 9.88 -2.45
CA ASP A 14 4.73 9.89 -3.93
C ASP A 14 5.88 9.05 -4.49
N PHE A 15 7.04 9.07 -3.85
CA PHE A 15 8.20 8.27 -4.23
C PHE A 15 7.93 6.77 -4.06
N ILE A 16 7.50 6.34 -2.87
CA ILE A 16 7.13 4.95 -2.58
C ILE A 16 6.07 4.46 -3.57
N TRP A 17 5.03 5.26 -3.81
CA TRP A 17 4.00 4.90 -4.77
C TRP A 17 4.55 4.70 -6.18
N ARG A 18 5.54 5.48 -6.62
CA ARG A 18 6.13 5.32 -7.97
C ARG A 18 6.97 4.06 -8.09
N GLU A 19 7.70 3.69 -7.03
CA GLU A 19 8.57 2.52 -7.01
C GLU A 19 7.79 1.21 -7.04
N ILE A 20 6.69 1.13 -6.28
CA ILE A 20 5.86 -0.08 -6.20
C ILE A 20 5.08 -0.28 -7.50
N ALA A 21 5.26 -1.41 -8.17
CA ALA A 21 4.52 -1.81 -9.35
C ALA A 21 3.26 -2.62 -9.00
N VAL A 22 2.34 -2.72 -9.97
CA VAL A 22 1.28 -3.72 -9.89
C VAL A 22 1.93 -5.09 -9.99
N GLY A 23 1.59 -5.96 -9.04
CA GLY A 23 2.16 -7.28 -8.87
C GLY A 23 3.25 -7.39 -7.80
N ASP A 24 3.75 -6.27 -7.31
CA ASP A 24 4.64 -6.28 -6.16
C ASP A 24 3.88 -6.66 -4.89
N HIS A 25 4.64 -7.04 -3.88
CA HIS A 25 4.09 -7.29 -2.55
C HIS A 25 4.44 -6.15 -1.61
N VAL A 26 3.50 -5.76 -0.75
CA VAL A 26 3.66 -4.67 0.22
C VAL A 26 3.23 -5.12 1.60
N MET A 27 3.85 -4.54 2.63
CA MET A 27 3.50 -4.77 4.02
C MET A 27 3.13 -3.44 4.68
N VAL A 28 2.02 -3.45 5.42
CA VAL A 28 1.56 -2.28 6.17
C VAL A 28 2.37 -2.07 7.45
N GLU A 29 2.57 -0.82 7.85
CA GLU A 29 3.32 -0.45 9.07
C GLU A 29 2.59 -0.79 10.38
N ALA A 30 1.26 -0.93 10.31
CA ALA A 30 0.39 -1.27 11.42
C ALA A 30 -0.88 -1.94 10.91
N ASP A 31 -1.62 -2.58 11.81
CA ASP A 31 -2.96 -3.10 11.51
C ASP A 31 -3.87 -1.98 10.98
N LEU A 32 -4.49 -2.21 9.82
CA LEU A 32 -5.45 -1.29 9.22
C LEU A 32 -6.87 -1.73 9.59
N TYR A 33 -7.67 -0.79 10.10
CA TYR A 33 -9.07 -1.01 10.45
C TYR A 33 -9.97 -0.10 9.63
N ASP A 34 -11.16 -0.59 9.31
CA ASP A 34 -12.29 0.22 8.84
C ASP A 34 -13.50 0.01 9.79
N SER A 35 -14.63 0.62 9.46
CA SER A 35 -15.89 0.55 10.22
C SER A 35 -16.38 -0.88 10.48
N ASP A 36 -16.08 -1.83 9.59
CA ASP A 36 -16.43 -3.25 9.72
C ASP A 36 -15.38 -4.09 10.46
N GLY A 37 -14.26 -3.49 10.87
CA GLY A 37 -13.22 -4.14 11.68
C GLY A 37 -11.84 -4.17 11.02
N LEU A 38 -11.05 -5.19 11.36
CA LEU A 38 -9.68 -5.36 10.88
C LEU A 38 -9.68 -5.70 9.39
N MET A 39 -8.98 -4.89 8.59
CA MET A 39 -8.88 -5.03 7.14
C MET A 39 -7.52 -5.58 6.73
N LEU A 40 -6.43 -5.05 7.27
CA LEU A 40 -5.06 -5.53 6.98
C LEU A 40 -4.30 -5.71 8.29
N LYS A 41 -3.45 -6.72 8.34
CA LYS A 41 -2.59 -7.04 9.49
C LYS A 41 -1.18 -6.58 9.23
N TYR A 42 -0.55 -6.02 10.25
CA TYR A 42 0.89 -5.85 10.29
C TYR A 42 1.60 -7.21 10.12
N GLY A 43 2.73 -7.21 9.40
CA GLY A 43 3.52 -8.42 9.18
C GLY A 43 3.05 -9.30 8.02
N THR A 44 1.91 -8.97 7.40
CA THR A 44 1.37 -9.71 6.25
C THR A 44 1.80 -9.06 4.94
N SER A 45 2.20 -9.90 3.99
CA SER A 45 2.57 -9.51 2.64
C SER A 45 1.34 -9.51 1.73
N TYR A 46 1.02 -8.36 1.14
CA TYR A 46 -0.16 -8.14 0.33
C TYR A 46 0.21 -7.86 -1.13
N LEU A 47 -0.41 -8.58 -2.05
CA LEU A 47 -0.22 -8.37 -3.48
C LEU A 47 -0.88 -7.07 -3.93
N VAL A 48 -0.13 -6.22 -4.62
CA VAL A 48 -0.66 -4.99 -5.24
C VAL A 48 -1.39 -5.35 -6.53
N LEU A 49 -2.70 -5.20 -6.52
CA LEU A 49 -3.58 -5.55 -7.63
C LEU A 49 -3.79 -4.37 -8.59
N ALA A 50 -3.76 -3.14 -8.06
CA ALA A 50 -3.89 -1.94 -8.87
C ALA A 50 -3.27 -0.72 -8.17
N LYS A 51 -3.10 0.35 -8.95
CA LYS A 51 -2.66 1.67 -8.46
C LYS A 51 -3.65 2.72 -8.91
N LEU A 52 -4.06 3.60 -8.01
CA LEU A 52 -4.92 4.73 -8.33
C LEU A 52 -4.18 6.03 -8.05
N ARG A 53 -4.43 7.02 -8.90
CA ARG A 53 -4.06 8.42 -8.67
C ARG A 53 -5.20 9.29 -9.18
N LYS A 54 -5.97 9.87 -8.26
CA LYS A 54 -7.01 10.85 -8.62
C LYS A 54 -6.41 12.24 -8.81
N GLU A 55 -5.53 12.64 -7.89
CA GLU A 55 -4.84 13.93 -7.85
C GLU A 55 -3.42 13.75 -7.27
N PRO A 56 -2.48 14.68 -7.50
CA PRO A 56 -1.19 14.66 -6.81
C PRO A 56 -1.38 14.63 -5.28
N GLY A 57 -0.76 13.65 -4.60
CA GLY A 57 -0.96 13.43 -3.16
C GLY A 57 -2.17 12.56 -2.79
N SER A 58 -3.00 12.14 -3.77
CA SER A 58 -4.08 11.15 -3.61
C SER A 58 -3.72 9.86 -4.37
N SER A 59 -2.51 9.37 -4.12
CA SER A 59 -1.98 8.14 -4.69
C SER A 59 -2.28 6.99 -3.74
N THR A 60 -2.89 5.91 -4.23
CA THR A 60 -3.17 4.71 -3.43
C THR A 60 -2.78 3.44 -4.18
N LEU A 61 -2.48 2.41 -3.39
CA LEU A 61 -2.32 1.04 -3.82
C LEU A 61 -3.62 0.30 -3.50
N ILE A 62 -4.05 -0.62 -4.37
CA ILE A 62 -5.16 -1.54 -4.08
C ILE A 62 -4.59 -2.91 -3.80
N VAL A 63 -4.95 -3.48 -2.66
CA VAL A 63 -4.62 -4.85 -2.27
C VAL A 63 -5.90 -5.60 -1.91
N GLU A 64 -5.85 -6.92 -1.83
CA GLU A 64 -6.94 -7.74 -1.29
C GLU A 64 -6.65 -8.09 0.18
N SER A 65 -7.65 -7.93 1.04
CA SER A 65 -7.57 -8.31 2.46
C SER A 65 -7.48 -9.83 2.64
N ASP A 66 -6.56 -10.30 3.47
CA ASP A 66 -6.50 -11.70 3.93
C ASP A 66 -7.58 -12.04 4.97
N VAL A 67 -8.26 -11.03 5.51
CA VAL A 67 -9.27 -11.16 6.55
C VAL A 67 -10.68 -11.18 5.95
N THR A 68 -10.98 -10.22 5.07
CA THR A 68 -12.33 -10.04 4.51
C THR A 68 -12.44 -10.49 3.05
N GLY A 69 -11.32 -10.63 2.32
CA GLY A 69 -11.33 -10.86 0.87
C GLY A 69 -11.75 -9.63 0.05
N GLU A 70 -11.88 -8.46 0.69
CA GLU A 70 -12.28 -7.23 0.02
C GLU A 70 -11.06 -6.45 -0.50
N LEU A 71 -11.28 -5.60 -1.50
CA LEU A 71 -10.27 -4.69 -2.01
C LEU A 71 -10.09 -3.48 -1.08
N VAL A 72 -8.88 -3.28 -0.60
CA VAL A 72 -8.53 -2.22 0.34
C VAL A 72 -7.63 -1.20 -0.34
N ASN A 73 -7.97 0.08 -0.20
CA ASN A 73 -7.12 1.19 -0.64
C ASN A 73 -6.08 1.50 0.44
N VAL A 74 -4.81 1.38 0.11
CA VAL A 74 -3.70 1.63 1.03
C VAL A 74 -2.94 2.87 0.58
N HIS A 75 -2.79 3.85 1.49
CA HIS A 75 -1.96 5.01 1.23
C HIS A 75 -0.47 4.63 1.37
N PRO A 76 0.43 5.08 0.46
CA PRO A 76 1.85 4.72 0.48
C PRO A 76 2.59 5.02 1.78
N ALA A 77 2.18 6.06 2.51
CA ALA A 77 2.72 6.38 3.83
C ALA A 77 2.56 5.24 4.86
N LEU A 78 1.59 4.34 4.64
CA LEU A 78 1.30 3.23 5.54
C LEU A 78 2.12 1.97 5.21
N ILE A 79 3.03 2.04 4.24
CA ILE A 79 3.85 0.90 3.82
C ILE A 79 5.18 0.92 4.57
N CYS A 80 5.51 -0.17 5.26
CA CYS A 80 6.80 -0.32 5.95
C CYS A 80 7.86 -1.09 5.14
N SER A 81 7.43 -1.92 4.19
CA SER A 81 8.31 -2.60 3.24
C SER A 81 7.57 -3.01 1.97
N TYR A 82 8.30 -3.17 0.88
CA TYR A 82 7.79 -3.73 -0.37
C TYR A 82 8.83 -4.62 -1.05
N GLU A 83 8.35 -5.61 -1.81
CA GLU A 83 9.17 -6.57 -2.56
C GLU A 83 8.72 -6.63 -4.01
N ASN A 84 9.67 -6.51 -4.94
CA ASN A 84 9.40 -6.56 -6.38
C ASN A 84 8.93 -7.95 -6.81
N ALA A 85 7.99 -8.01 -7.75
CA ALA A 85 7.60 -9.25 -8.40
C ALA A 85 8.79 -9.86 -9.15
N HIS A 86 9.30 -10.99 -8.67
CA HIS A 86 10.37 -11.74 -9.34
C HIS A 86 9.89 -12.59 -10.53
N ILE A 87 8.57 -12.72 -10.72
CA ILE A 87 7.94 -13.61 -11.70
C ILE A 87 6.72 -12.89 -12.29
N PRO A 88 6.48 -12.94 -13.62
CA PRO A 88 5.25 -12.40 -14.20
C PRO A 88 4.03 -13.10 -13.60
N ILE A 89 3.07 -12.29 -13.13
CA ILE A 89 1.86 -12.78 -12.48
C ILE A 89 0.90 -13.26 -13.56
N SER A 90 0.55 -14.54 -13.51
CA SER A 90 -0.47 -15.13 -14.38
C SER A 90 -1.81 -15.09 -13.66
N TYR A 91 -2.76 -14.32 -14.18
CA TYR A 91 -4.15 -14.44 -13.79
C TYR A 91 -4.75 -15.61 -14.60
N SER A 92 -5.21 -16.66 -13.92
CA SER A 92 -5.92 -17.80 -14.51
C SER A 92 -7.42 -17.64 -14.41
#